data_AF-A0A357EJ65-F1
#
_entry.id   AF-A0A357EJ65-F1
#
_cell.length_a   1.000
_cell.length_b   1.000
_cell.length_c   1.000
_cell.angle_alpha   90.00
_cell.angle_beta   90.00
_cell.angle_gamma   90.00
#
_symmetry.space_group_name_H-M   'P 1'
#
loop_
_entity.id
_entity.type
_entity.pdbx_description
1 polymer ?
#
loop_
_entity_poly.entity_id
_entity_poly.type
_entity_poly.pdbx_seq_one_letter_code
_entity_poly.pdbx_strand_id
1 'polypeptide(L)'
;MNTVSVHTLARTHTSVFVSDKLRNFVKLLIRYYGLDPQGVVDAWHGWVDRAARTWLESGHLTEIIVEFYWPGSEEAVARWDFPIRYDGNGVDEMWIDRLFFEDSFQKAKAPPSGCSYRILLRHSPGAPQVDGVSSCTLRSTSGLISREIGTIISTPDIMASARYYRA
;
A
#
# COMPACT_ATOMS: atom_id res chain seq x y z
N MET A 1 -21.91 -0.91 27.10
CA MET A 1 -21.33 0.21 26.34
C MET A 1 -19.80 0.06 26.14
N ASN A 2 -19.28 -1.17 25.91
CA ASN A 2 -17.82 -1.42 25.84
C ASN A 2 -17.32 -1.90 24.46
N THR A 3 -18.17 -2.48 23.61
CA THR A 3 -17.75 -3.10 22.35
C THR A 3 -17.36 -2.05 21.30
N VAL A 4 -18.16 -0.99 21.15
CA VAL A 4 -17.89 0.09 20.19
C VAL A 4 -16.58 0.81 20.50
N SER A 5 -16.34 1.16 21.77
CA SER A 5 -15.11 1.84 22.19
C SER A 5 -13.85 0.98 22.00
N VAL A 6 -13.94 -0.34 22.22
CA VAL A 6 -12.84 -1.27 22.00
C VAL A 6 -12.53 -1.42 20.50
N HIS A 7 -13.55 -1.54 19.65
CA HIS A 7 -13.37 -1.58 18.20
C HIS A 7 -12.73 -0.29 17.65
N THR A 8 -13.18 0.88 18.08
CA THR A 8 -12.59 2.15 17.65
C THR A 8 -11.14 2.31 18.11
N LEU A 9 -10.81 1.94 19.36
CA LEU A 9 -9.44 1.97 19.87
C LEU A 9 -8.52 1.01 19.12
N ALA A 10 -9.00 -0.21 18.84
CA ALA A 10 -8.27 -1.20 18.04
C ALA A 10 -8.01 -0.69 16.62
N ARG A 11 -8.99 -0.04 15.98
CA ARG A 11 -8.86 0.55 14.64
C ARG A 11 -7.79 1.64 14.59
N THR A 12 -7.74 2.54 15.56
CA THR A 12 -6.69 3.58 15.63
C THR A 12 -5.30 3.00 15.88
N HIS A 13 -5.18 1.97 16.70
CA HIS A 13 -3.88 1.33 16.95
C HIS A 13 -3.39 0.55 15.72
N THR A 14 -4.29 -0.18 15.07
CA THR A 14 -3.96 -0.98 13.88
C THR A 14 -3.70 -0.12 12.65
N SER A 15 -4.36 1.04 12.49
CA SER A 15 -4.09 1.98 11.38
C SER A 15 -2.66 2.48 11.37
N VAL A 16 -2.13 2.88 12.53
CA VAL A 16 -0.75 3.34 12.71
C VAL A 16 0.22 2.24 12.34
N PHE A 17 0.02 1.04 12.89
CA PHE A 17 0.87 -0.11 12.59
C PHE A 17 0.87 -0.45 11.09
N VAL A 18 -0.31 -0.56 10.46
CA VAL A 18 -0.41 -0.91 9.04
C VAL A 18 0.26 0.15 8.17
N SER A 19 0.04 1.45 8.43
CA SER A 19 0.72 2.54 7.71
C SER A 19 2.25 2.42 7.81
N ASP A 20 2.78 2.24 9.02
CA ASP A 20 4.23 2.13 9.27
C ASP A 20 4.85 0.90 8.59
N LYS A 21 4.15 -0.24 8.61
CA LYS A 21 4.66 -1.47 7.98
C LYS A 21 4.57 -1.40 6.45
N LEU A 22 3.51 -0.82 5.89
CA LEU A 22 3.43 -0.56 4.44
C LEU A 22 4.53 0.38 3.98
N ARG A 23 4.86 1.44 4.73
CA ARG A 23 6.04 2.29 4.44
C ARG A 23 7.30 1.46 4.30
N ASN A 24 7.55 0.55 5.25
CA ASN A 24 8.76 -0.27 5.26
C ASN A 24 8.79 -1.27 4.10
N PHE A 25 7.66 -1.87 3.75
CA PHE A 25 7.54 -2.75 2.60
C PHE A 25 7.73 -2.01 1.27
N VAL A 26 7.15 -0.82 1.10
CA VAL A 26 7.40 0.00 -0.09
C VAL A 26 8.88 0.40 -0.16
N LYS A 27 9.51 0.84 0.95
CA LYS A 27 10.97 1.13 0.97
C LYS A 27 11.82 -0.07 0.57
N LEU A 28 11.47 -1.25 1.05
CA LEU A 28 12.16 -2.50 0.74
C LEU A 28 12.03 -2.85 -0.75
N LEU A 29 10.83 -2.74 -1.31
CA LEU A 29 10.55 -2.93 -2.73
C LEU A 29 11.35 -1.97 -3.61
N ILE A 30 11.32 -0.67 -3.29
CA ILE A 30 12.04 0.37 -4.04
C ILE A 30 13.56 0.10 -4.00
N ARG A 31 14.11 -0.23 -2.84
CA ARG A 31 15.52 -0.60 -2.69
C ARG A 31 15.89 -1.86 -3.47
N TYR A 32 15.04 -2.88 -3.44
CA TYR A 32 15.28 -4.13 -4.15
C TYR A 32 15.45 -3.90 -5.65
N TYR A 33 14.64 -3.02 -6.24
CA TYR A 33 14.77 -2.65 -7.66
C TYR A 33 15.86 -1.61 -7.95
N GLY A 34 16.71 -1.27 -6.97
CA GLY A 34 17.85 -0.37 -7.16
C GLY A 34 17.46 1.11 -7.30
N LEU A 35 16.25 1.49 -6.91
CA LEU A 35 15.76 2.87 -6.94
C LEU A 35 15.97 3.55 -5.58
N ASP A 36 16.05 4.88 -5.58
CA ASP A 36 16.23 5.66 -4.35
C ASP A 36 14.96 5.63 -3.48
N PRO A 37 15.00 5.09 -2.24
CA PRO A 37 13.87 5.06 -1.33
C PRO A 37 13.54 6.41 -0.68
N GLN A 38 14.32 7.47 -0.88
CA GLN A 38 14.08 8.77 -0.25
C GLN A 38 12.70 9.33 -0.61
N GLY A 39 12.26 9.18 -1.86
CA GLY A 39 10.92 9.60 -2.29
C GLY A 39 9.78 8.90 -1.53
N VAL A 40 9.99 7.68 -1.01
CA VAL A 40 9.02 7.01 -0.12
C VAL A 40 8.97 7.68 1.25
N VAL A 41 10.13 8.05 1.79
CA VAL A 41 10.25 8.73 3.10
C VAL A 41 9.59 10.10 3.02
N ASP A 42 9.90 10.87 1.97
CA ASP A 42 9.36 12.20 1.75
C ASP A 42 7.84 12.15 1.56
N ALA A 43 7.33 11.18 0.79
CA ALA A 43 5.90 11.00 0.60
C ALA A 43 5.17 10.65 1.91
N TRP A 44 5.74 9.77 2.74
CA TRP A 44 5.17 9.43 4.05
C TRP A 44 5.17 10.59 5.03
N HIS A 45 6.23 11.39 5.04
CA HIS A 45 6.29 12.61 5.85
C HIS A 45 5.33 13.70 5.35
N GLY A 46 5.18 13.82 4.03
CA GLY A 46 4.39 14.88 3.41
C GLY A 46 2.87 14.64 3.44
N TRP A 47 2.40 13.53 2.88
CA TRP A 47 0.96 13.32 2.67
C TRP A 47 0.48 11.88 2.83
N VAL A 48 1.30 10.88 2.53
CA VAL A 48 0.86 9.48 2.49
C VAL A 48 0.43 8.99 3.86
N ASP A 49 1.22 9.24 4.93
CA ASP A 49 0.85 8.77 6.26
C ASP A 49 -0.47 9.39 6.74
N ARG A 50 -0.62 10.71 6.59
CA ARG A 50 -1.84 11.42 6.97
C ARG A 50 -3.05 10.86 6.24
N ALA A 51 -2.98 10.76 4.91
CA ALA A 51 -4.08 10.27 4.10
C ALA A 51 -4.40 8.79 4.37
N ALA A 52 -3.38 7.94 4.43
CA ALA A 52 -3.54 6.52 4.72
C ALA A 52 -4.15 6.31 6.11
N ARG A 53 -3.67 6.99 7.16
CA ARG A 53 -4.26 6.86 8.51
C ARG A 53 -5.69 7.36 8.57
N THR A 54 -6.00 8.53 8.00
CA THR A 54 -7.39 9.04 7.96
C THR A 54 -8.33 8.03 7.31
N TRP A 55 -7.91 7.41 6.19
CA TRP A 55 -8.76 6.46 5.47
C TRP A 55 -8.72 5.04 6.05
N LEU A 56 -7.65 4.62 6.71
CA LEU A 56 -7.62 3.36 7.46
C LEU A 56 -8.54 3.44 8.68
N GLU A 57 -8.45 4.51 9.45
CA GLU A 57 -9.25 4.72 10.66
C GLU A 57 -10.74 4.80 10.36
N SER A 58 -11.10 5.45 9.25
CA SER A 58 -12.49 5.56 8.81
C SER A 58 -12.98 4.35 8.00
N GLY A 59 -12.12 3.37 7.69
CA GLY A 59 -12.50 2.17 6.95
C GLY A 59 -12.63 2.35 5.43
N HIS A 60 -12.06 3.43 4.89
CA HIS A 60 -12.21 3.81 3.48
C HIS A 60 -10.98 3.52 2.62
N LEU A 61 -9.77 3.34 3.18
CA LEU A 61 -8.60 3.01 2.36
C LEU A 61 -8.79 1.61 1.78
N THR A 62 -8.72 1.47 0.46
CA THR A 62 -8.90 0.17 -0.21
C THR A 62 -7.61 -0.38 -0.76
N GLU A 63 -6.69 0.46 -1.25
CA GLU A 63 -5.39 0.01 -1.77
C GLU A 63 -4.32 1.10 -1.61
N ILE A 64 -3.08 0.71 -1.31
CA ILE A 64 -1.88 1.51 -1.63
C ILE A 64 -1.29 0.96 -2.93
N ILE A 65 -0.91 1.84 -3.86
CA ILE A 65 -0.44 1.45 -5.19
C ILE A 65 0.92 2.09 -5.44
N VAL A 66 1.86 1.31 -5.97
CA VAL A 66 3.17 1.77 -6.42
C VAL A 66 3.28 1.49 -7.91
N GLU A 67 3.33 2.56 -8.70
CA GLU A 67 3.50 2.48 -10.14
C GLU A 67 4.92 2.90 -10.53
N PHE A 68 5.57 2.07 -11.34
CA PHE A 68 6.84 2.40 -11.98
C PHE A 68 6.55 2.79 -13.43
N TYR A 69 7.19 3.85 -13.92
CA TYR A 69 6.90 4.42 -15.24
C TYR A 69 8.10 5.16 -15.82
N TRP A 70 8.13 5.28 -17.15
CA TRP A 70 9.03 6.21 -17.83
C TRP A 70 8.52 7.65 -17.65
N PRO A 71 9.37 8.63 -17.31
CA PRO A 71 8.97 10.03 -17.22
C PRO A 71 8.18 10.47 -18.47
N GLY A 72 6.98 11.03 -18.27
CA GLY A 72 6.08 11.45 -19.35
C GLY A 72 5.16 10.36 -19.94
N SER A 73 5.39 9.07 -19.65
CA SER A 73 4.50 7.99 -20.09
C SER A 73 3.19 7.96 -19.31
N GLU A 74 2.09 7.51 -19.93
CA GLU A 74 0.81 7.17 -19.26
C GLU A 74 0.68 5.70 -18.87
N GLU A 75 1.70 4.89 -19.18
CA GLU A 75 1.72 3.45 -18.92
C GLU A 75 2.62 3.10 -17.73
N ALA A 76 2.17 2.14 -16.92
CA ALA A 76 2.98 1.52 -15.90
C ALA A 76 3.84 0.44 -16.54
N VAL A 77 5.15 0.51 -16.36
CA VAL A 77 6.06 -0.54 -16.83
C VAL A 77 6.18 -1.69 -15.83
N ALA A 78 5.92 -1.40 -14.55
CA ALA A 78 5.75 -2.35 -13.46
C ALA A 78 4.81 -1.74 -12.42
N ARG A 79 4.13 -2.57 -11.62
CA ARG A 79 3.18 -2.11 -10.62
C ARG A 79 3.05 -3.09 -9.46
N TRP A 80 2.84 -2.55 -8.28
CA TRP A 80 2.49 -3.29 -7.06
C TRP A 80 1.29 -2.64 -6.40
N ASP A 81 0.32 -3.46 -6.01
CA ASP A 81 -0.84 -3.05 -5.24
C ASP A 81 -0.80 -3.71 -3.87
N PHE A 82 -1.26 -2.98 -2.86
CA PHE A 82 -1.42 -3.44 -1.49
C PHE A 82 -2.89 -3.32 -1.08
N PRO A 83 -3.73 -4.31 -1.42
CA PRO A 83 -5.15 -4.27 -1.06
C PRO A 83 -5.36 -4.37 0.45
N ILE A 84 -6.26 -3.52 0.94
CA ILE A 84 -6.63 -3.39 2.34
C ILE A 84 -8.01 -4.01 2.56
N ARG A 85 -8.14 -4.80 3.63
CA ARG A 85 -9.43 -5.30 4.12
C ARG A 85 -9.60 -4.96 5.59
N TYR A 86 -10.86 -4.88 6.01
CA TYR A 86 -11.28 -4.54 7.36
C TYR A 86 -12.03 -5.69 8.05
N ASP A 87 -11.84 -6.90 7.53
CA ASP A 87 -12.41 -8.14 8.02
C ASP A 87 -11.36 -8.96 8.80
N GLY A 88 -10.39 -8.26 9.41
CA GLY A 88 -9.42 -8.88 10.31
C GLY A 88 -10.14 -9.71 11.36
N ASN A 89 -9.75 -10.99 11.45
CA ASN A 89 -10.28 -11.95 12.42
C ASN A 89 -9.17 -12.51 13.31
N GLY A 90 -7.98 -11.90 13.25
CA GLY A 90 -6.83 -12.29 14.05
C GLY A 90 -7.11 -12.06 15.53
N VAL A 91 -7.07 -13.14 16.31
CA VAL A 91 -7.03 -13.12 17.78
C VAL A 91 -5.80 -12.32 18.21
N ASP A 92 -5.99 -11.11 18.75
CA ASP A 92 -5.07 -10.18 19.42
C ASP A 92 -3.62 -9.98 18.89
N GLU A 93 -3.23 -10.66 17.81
CA GLU A 93 -1.87 -10.72 17.29
C GLU A 93 -1.74 -9.88 16.02
N MET A 94 -0.65 -9.12 15.98
CA MET A 94 -0.28 -8.27 14.85
C MET A 94 1.04 -8.76 14.28
N TRP A 95 1.05 -9.16 13.02
CA TRP A 95 2.24 -9.71 12.38
C TRP A 95 2.43 -9.18 10.97
N ILE A 96 3.68 -9.31 10.50
CA ILE A 96 4.07 -9.05 9.13
C ILE A 96 4.80 -10.27 8.57
N ASP A 97 4.57 -10.60 7.30
CA ASP A 97 5.32 -11.64 6.61
C ASP A 97 6.25 -11.01 5.58
N ARG A 98 7.41 -10.57 6.09
CA ARG A 98 8.42 -9.90 5.29
C ARG A 98 9.09 -10.85 4.29
N LEU A 99 9.39 -12.08 4.71
CA LEU A 99 10.10 -13.03 3.86
C LEU A 99 9.23 -13.44 2.67
N PHE A 100 7.95 -13.74 2.92
CA PHE A 100 7.01 -14.05 1.86
C PHE A 100 6.83 -12.90 0.86
N PHE A 101 6.83 -11.66 1.35
CA PHE A 101 6.82 -10.48 0.50
C PHE A 101 8.10 -10.36 -0.35
N GLU A 102 9.30 -10.49 0.24
CA GLU A 102 10.57 -10.41 -0.52
C GLU A 102 10.71 -11.52 -1.58
N ASP A 103 10.31 -12.75 -1.26
CA ASP A 103 10.36 -13.90 -2.18
C ASP A 103 9.48 -13.71 -3.42
N SER A 104 8.52 -12.78 -3.37
CA SER A 104 7.67 -12.44 -4.50
C SER A 104 8.30 -11.44 -5.47
N PHE A 105 9.36 -10.73 -5.08
CA PHE A 105 9.97 -9.68 -5.91
C PHE A 105 10.53 -10.22 -7.23
N GLN A 106 11.16 -11.40 -7.19
CA GLN A 106 11.71 -12.06 -8.37
C GLN A 106 10.63 -12.53 -9.36
N LYS A 107 9.38 -12.69 -8.90
CA LYS A 107 8.26 -13.14 -9.72
C LYS A 107 7.57 -11.99 -10.47
N ALA A 108 7.74 -10.78 -9.97
CA ALA A 108 7.18 -9.57 -10.55
C ALA A 108 8.01 -9.06 -11.73
N LYS A 109 7.37 -8.33 -12.64
CA LYS A 109 8.11 -7.61 -13.68
C LYS A 109 8.95 -6.53 -13.01
N ALA A 110 10.27 -6.65 -13.13
CA ALA A 110 11.19 -5.64 -12.63
C ALA A 110 11.03 -4.34 -13.44
N PRO A 111 11.00 -3.16 -12.79
CA PRO A 111 11.06 -1.89 -13.51
C PRO A 111 12.40 -1.76 -14.24
N PRO A 112 12.40 -1.35 -15.52
CA PRO A 112 13.64 -1.05 -16.24
C PRO A 112 14.45 0.09 -15.59
N SER A 113 15.76 0.12 -15.85
CA SER A 113 16.63 1.21 -15.41
C SER A 113 16.19 2.55 -15.99
N GLY A 114 16.26 3.62 -15.19
CA GLY A 114 15.82 4.98 -15.59
C GLY A 114 14.32 5.25 -15.42
N CYS A 115 13.54 4.29 -14.93
CA CYS A 115 12.16 4.53 -14.55
C CYS A 115 12.06 5.34 -13.26
N SER A 116 10.96 6.09 -13.12
CA SER A 116 10.53 6.72 -11.88
C SER A 116 9.42 5.92 -11.22
N TYR A 117 9.13 6.18 -9.95
CA TYR A 117 7.99 5.60 -9.25
C TYR A 117 7.06 6.69 -8.69
N ARG A 118 5.80 6.32 -8.45
CA ARG A 118 4.84 7.13 -7.69
C ARG A 118 4.02 6.25 -6.76
N ILE A 119 3.64 6.81 -5.62
CA ILE A 119 2.75 6.18 -4.65
C ILE A 119 1.37 6.81 -4.79
N LEU A 120 0.33 5.97 -4.86
CA LEU A 120 -1.05 6.40 -4.90
C LEU A 120 -1.85 5.66 -3.84
N LEU A 121 -2.95 6.28 -3.42
CA LEU A 121 -3.90 5.69 -2.48
C LEU A 121 -5.25 5.62 -3.18
N ARG A 122 -5.91 4.47 -3.10
CA ARG A 122 -7.30 4.30 -3.52
C ARG A 122 -8.17 4.20 -2.28
N HIS A 123 -9.30 4.88 -2.30
CA HIS A 123 -10.30 4.82 -1.25
C HIS A 123 -11.71 4.59 -1.83
N SER A 124 -12.63 4.14 -0.98
CA SER A 124 -14.04 3.98 -1.34
C SER A 124 -14.80 5.32 -1.34
N PRO A 125 -15.97 5.40 -2.01
CA PRO A 125 -16.84 6.57 -1.91
C PRO A 125 -17.21 6.90 -0.47
N GLY A 126 -17.37 8.19 -0.16
CA GLY A 126 -17.68 8.67 1.19
C GLY A 126 -16.47 8.86 2.11
N ALA A 127 -15.26 8.59 1.63
CA ALA A 127 -14.04 8.84 2.40
C ALA A 127 -13.91 10.31 2.84
N PRO A 128 -13.46 10.57 4.07
CA PRO A 128 -13.16 11.93 4.53
C PRO A 128 -12.17 12.64 3.60
N GLN A 129 -12.37 13.94 3.39
CA GLN A 129 -11.41 14.76 2.64
C GLN A 129 -10.10 14.89 3.42
N VAL A 130 -8.97 14.91 2.70
CA VAL A 130 -7.63 15.07 3.27
C VAL A 130 -6.92 16.21 2.56
N ASP A 131 -6.57 17.25 3.31
CA ASP A 131 -5.91 18.43 2.76
C ASP A 131 -4.58 18.08 2.06
N GLY A 132 -4.35 18.69 0.90
CA GLY A 132 -3.16 18.49 0.09
C GLY A 132 -3.15 17.18 -0.72
N VAL A 133 -4.24 16.41 -0.71
CA VAL A 133 -4.41 15.20 -1.53
C VAL A 133 -5.42 15.49 -2.63
N SER A 134 -5.04 15.22 -3.88
CA SER A 134 -5.89 15.41 -5.04
C SER A 134 -6.11 14.11 -5.80
N SER A 135 -7.19 14.07 -6.58
CA SER A 135 -7.51 12.92 -7.44
C SER A 135 -6.56 12.83 -8.63
N CYS A 136 -6.28 11.61 -9.06
CA CYS A 136 -5.55 11.33 -10.30
C CYS A 136 -6.00 10.01 -10.92
N THR A 137 -5.58 9.78 -12.16
CA THR A 137 -5.83 8.52 -12.88
C THR A 137 -4.62 7.60 -12.77
N LEU A 138 -4.88 6.32 -12.58
CA LEU A 138 -3.85 5.28 -12.60
C LEU A 138 -3.28 5.12 -14.00
N ARG A 139 -2.01 4.72 -14.07
CA ARG A 139 -1.39 4.43 -15.36
C ARG A 139 -1.96 3.13 -15.92
N SER A 140 -2.02 3.06 -17.26
CA SER A 140 -2.44 1.85 -17.95
C SER A 140 -1.52 0.69 -17.59
N THR A 141 -2.10 -0.47 -17.30
CA THR A 141 -1.37 -1.72 -17.08
C THR A 141 -1.47 -2.64 -18.29
N SER A 142 -1.64 -2.07 -19.50
CA SER A 142 -1.69 -2.83 -20.74
C SER A 142 -0.45 -3.73 -20.88
N GLY A 143 -0.66 -4.99 -21.26
CA GLY A 143 0.42 -5.98 -21.33
C GLY A 143 0.95 -6.45 -19.96
N LEU A 144 0.24 -6.16 -18.87
CA LEU A 144 0.54 -6.70 -17.54
C LEU A 144 -0.62 -7.52 -17.00
N ILE A 145 -0.30 -8.63 -16.34
CA ILE A 145 -1.23 -9.54 -15.67
C ILE A 145 -0.96 -9.49 -14.17
N SER A 146 -2.00 -9.26 -13.40
CA SER A 146 -1.93 -9.26 -11.94
C SER A 146 -1.82 -10.68 -11.36
N ARG A 147 -1.03 -10.82 -10.30
CA ARG A 147 -0.95 -12.02 -9.45
C ARG A 147 -1.03 -11.60 -7.99
N GLU A 148 -1.96 -12.20 -7.27
CA GLU A 148 -2.09 -12.01 -5.83
C GLU A 148 -1.11 -12.93 -5.09
N ILE A 149 -0.44 -12.38 -4.09
CA ILE A 149 0.52 -13.11 -3.24
C ILE A 149 -0.20 -13.60 -1.97
N GLY A 150 -1.11 -12.80 -1.45
CA GLY A 150 -1.83 -13.06 -0.20
C GLY A 150 -1.54 -12.00 0.86
N THR A 151 -1.97 -12.27 2.09
CA THR A 151 -1.81 -11.38 3.25
C THR A 151 -0.34 -11.26 3.65
N ILE A 152 0.14 -10.03 3.81
CA ILE A 152 1.51 -9.71 4.26
C ILE A 152 1.54 -8.90 5.56
N ILE A 153 0.40 -8.31 5.94
CA ILE A 153 0.18 -7.66 7.24
C ILE A 153 -1.16 -8.15 7.74
N SER A 154 -1.18 -8.68 8.97
CA SER A 154 -2.41 -9.04 9.66
C SER A 154 -2.47 -8.32 11.00
N THR A 155 -3.64 -7.78 11.31
CA THR A 155 -3.98 -7.24 12.61
C THR A 155 -5.40 -7.71 12.98
N PRO A 156 -5.88 -7.47 14.21
CA PRO A 156 -7.24 -7.83 14.60
C PRO A 156 -8.37 -7.16 13.81
N ASP A 157 -8.07 -6.19 12.95
CA ASP A 157 -9.09 -5.38 12.28
C ASP A 157 -8.71 -5.09 10.82
N ILE A 158 -7.50 -4.55 10.61
CA ILE A 158 -6.99 -4.19 9.29
C ILE A 158 -6.03 -5.27 8.79
N MET A 159 -6.27 -5.77 7.59
CA MET A 159 -5.35 -6.67 6.88
C MET A 159 -4.85 -5.99 5.61
N ALA A 160 -3.58 -6.22 5.27
CA ALA A 160 -3.03 -5.82 3.97
C ALA A 160 -2.44 -7.04 3.26
N SER A 161 -2.75 -7.15 1.98
CA SER A 161 -2.19 -8.14 1.05
C SER A 161 -1.23 -7.47 0.07
N ALA A 162 -0.54 -8.27 -0.74
CA ALA A 162 0.19 -7.76 -1.91
C ALA A 162 -0.25 -8.44 -3.19
N ARG A 163 -0.23 -7.66 -4.26
CA ARG A 163 -0.47 -8.07 -5.64
C ARG A 163 0.61 -7.44 -6.51
N TYR A 164 1.26 -8.25 -7.32
CA TYR A 164 2.24 -7.77 -8.30
C TYR A 164 1.74 -7.97 -9.71
N TYR A 165 2.39 -7.29 -10.64
CA TYR A 165 2.11 -7.40 -12.06
C TYR A 165 3.31 -8.02 -12.79
N ARG A 166 3.03 -8.87 -13.77
CA ARG A 166 4.03 -9.48 -14.66
C ARG A 166 3.59 -9.40 -16.12
N ALA A 167 4.55 -9.48 -17.04
CA ALA A 167 4.24 -9.71 -18.46
C ALA A 167 3.83 -11.17 -18.70
#